data_AF-A0A9P6TQP8-F1
#
_entry.id   AF-A0A9P6TQP8-F1
#
_cell.length_a   1.000
_cell.length_b   1.000
_cell.length_c   1.000
_cell.angle_alpha   90.00
_cell.angle_beta   90.00
_cell.angle_gamma   90.00
#
_symmetry.space_group_name_H-M   'P 1'
#
loop_
_entity.id
_entity.type
_entity.pdbx_description
1 polymer ?
#
loop_
_entity_poly.entity_id
_entity_poly.type
_entity_poly.pdbx_seq_one_letter_code
_entity_poly.pdbx_strand_id
1 'polypeptide(L)' 'MSLVNRPNNILAQQRFFQAPSNQLLWLRGPRDKLFVYSTFAILGVGLLGSVWGTVKMARGIK' A
#
# COMPACT_ATOMS: atom_id res chain seq x y z
N MET A 1 -22.94 -15.88 -22.84
CA MET A 1 -22.92 -16.62 -21.55
C MET A 1 -21.46 -16.73 -21.12
N SER A 2 -21.09 -16.24 -19.93
CA SER A 2 -19.69 -16.29 -19.46
C SER A 2 -19.29 -17.75 -19.19
N LEU A 3 -18.18 -18.20 -19.76
CA LEU A 3 -17.61 -19.54 -19.51
C LEU A 3 -16.98 -19.69 -18.10
N VAL A 4 -16.91 -18.59 -17.35
CA VAL A 4 -16.30 -18.53 -16.01
C VAL A 4 -17.37 -18.15 -15.00
N ASN A 5 -17.55 -18.98 -13.97
CA ASN A 5 -18.34 -18.62 -12.79
C ASN A 5 -17.63 -17.49 -12.03
N ARG A 6 -18.27 -16.32 -11.95
CA ARG A 6 -17.83 -15.21 -11.11
C ARG A 6 -18.87 -14.99 -10.02
N PRO A 7 -18.71 -15.59 -8.84
CA PRO A 7 -19.65 -15.39 -7.75
C PRO A 7 -19.65 -13.91 -7.32
N ASN A 8 -20.83 -13.36 -7.08
CA ASN A 8 -20.98 -12.01 -6.57
C ASN A 8 -20.64 -12.00 -5.07
N ASN A 9 -19.49 -11.41 -4.73
CA ASN A 9 -19.00 -11.31 -3.35
C ASN A 9 -19.21 -9.92 -2.72
N ILE A 10 -20.01 -9.04 -3.34
CA ILE A 10 -20.19 -7.65 -2.88
C ILE A 10 -20.72 -7.59 -1.45
N LEU A 11 -21.76 -8.38 -1.12
CA LEU A 11 -22.34 -8.39 0.23
C LEU A 11 -21.33 -8.85 1.30
N ALA A 12 -20.47 -9.81 0.97
CA ALA A 12 -19.42 -10.28 1.86
C ALA A 12 -18.36 -9.19 2.09
N GLN A 13 -17.94 -8.50 1.03
CA GLN A 13 -17.01 -7.38 1.12
C GLN A 13 -17.59 -6.20 1.91
N GLN A 14 -18.86 -5.84 1.67
CA GLN A 14 -19.54 -4.78 2.42
C GLN A 14 -19.56 -5.08 3.91
N ARG A 15 -19.98 -6.28 4.31
CA ARG A 15 -19.97 -6.69 5.73
C ARG A 15 -18.56 -6.62 6.31
N PHE A 16 -17.55 -7.09 5.57
CA PHE A 16 -16.16 -7.07 6.03
C PHE A 16 -15.60 -5.65 6.19
N PHE A 17 -15.82 -4.74 5.22
CA PHE A 17 -15.27 -3.38 5.24
C PHE A 17 -16.10 -2.39 6.08
N GLN A 18 -17.38 -2.68 6.34
CA GLN A 18 -18.27 -1.82 7.12
C GLN A 18 -18.43 -2.24 8.59
N ALA A 19 -17.97 -3.44 8.98
CA ALA A 19 -17.98 -3.82 10.39
C ALA A 19 -17.22 -2.79 11.26
N PRO A 20 -17.62 -2.56 12.53
CA PRO A 20 -16.85 -1.70 13.43
C PRO A 20 -15.40 -2.20 13.54
N SER A 21 -14.43 -1.31 13.34
CA SER A 21 -13.02 -1.66 13.38
C SER A 21 -12.18 -0.44 13.72
N ASN A 22 -11.08 -0.66 14.44
CA ASN A 22 -10.05 0.34 14.73
C ASN A 22 -8.96 0.40 13.65
N GLN A 23 -9.09 -0.40 12.58
CA GLN A 23 -8.16 -0.37 11.46
C GLN A 23 -8.54 0.70 10.44
N LEU A 24 -7.54 1.43 9.96
CA LEU A 24 -7.68 2.35 8.84
C LEU A 24 -8.15 1.58 7.59
N LEU A 25 -9.02 2.21 6.81
CA LEU A 25 -9.66 1.56 5.64
C LEU A 25 -8.63 0.98 4.66
N TRP A 26 -7.51 1.66 4.44
CA TRP A 26 -6.43 1.26 3.53
C TRP A 26 -5.50 0.17 4.08
N LEU A 27 -5.67 -0.29 5.33
CA LEU A 27 -4.95 -1.43 5.92
C LEU A 27 -5.86 -2.62 6.23
N ARG A 28 -7.14 -2.50 5.87
CA ARG A 28 -8.18 -3.40 6.35
C ARG A 28 -8.16 -4.74 5.63
N GLY A 29 -7.96 -4.75 4.31
CA GLY A 29 -7.80 -5.97 3.56
C GLY A 29 -6.43 -6.63 3.82
N PRO A 30 -6.36 -7.97 3.84
CA PRO A 30 -5.09 -8.67 4.00
C PRO A 30 -4.12 -8.38 2.84
N ARG A 31 -4.65 -8.18 1.63
CA ARG A 31 -3.85 -7.80 0.45
C ARG A 31 -3.44 -6.33 0.49
N ASP A 32 -4.27 -5.46 1.02
CA ASP A 32 -4.00 -4.02 1.12
C ASP A 32 -2.72 -3.76 1.90
N LYS A 33 -2.47 -4.53 2.98
CA LYS A 33 -1.23 -4.45 3.76
C LYS A 33 0.02 -4.68 2.90
N LEU A 34 0.00 -5.67 2.01
CA LEU A 34 1.13 -5.94 1.11
C LEU A 34 1.38 -4.76 0.17
N PHE A 35 0.32 -4.22 -0.44
CA PHE A 35 0.44 -3.08 -1.35
C PHE A 35 0.93 -1.83 -0.62
N VAL A 36 0.40 -1.56 0.56
CA VAL A 36 0.75 -0.34 1.28
C VAL A 36 2.17 -0.41 1.85
N TYR A 37 2.54 -1.53 2.47
CA TYR A 37 3.90 -1.68 3.00
C TYR A 37 4.95 -1.68 1.91
N SER A 38 4.70 -2.32 0.76
CA SER A 38 5.63 -2.27 -0.37
C SER A 38 5.74 -0.86 -0.96
N THR A 39 4.64 -0.12 -1.07
CA THR A 39 4.64 1.27 -1.52
C THR A 39 5.47 2.16 -0.59
N PHE A 40 5.23 2.09 0.72
CA PHE A 40 5.99 2.88 1.69
C PHE A 40 7.47 2.48 1.77
N ALA A 41 7.80 1.20 1.54
CA ALA A 41 9.18 0.76 1.45
C ALA A 41 9.91 1.41 0.26
N ILE A 42 9.30 1.38 -0.93
CA ILE A 42 9.88 1.99 -2.15
C ILE A 42 10.03 3.51 -1.97
N LEU A 43 8.98 4.17 -1.49
CA LEU A 43 9.02 5.62 -1.23
C LEU A 43 10.08 5.98 -0.18
N GLY A 44 10.18 5.20 0.90
CA GLY A 44 11.17 5.40 1.95
C GLY A 44 12.60 5.29 1.42
N VAL A 45 12.88 4.25 0.63
CA VAL A 45 14.20 4.09 -0.02
C VAL A 45 14.52 5.25 -0.95
N GLY A 46 13.57 5.66 -1.79
CA GLY A 46 13.74 6.79 -2.70
C GLY A 46 14.01 8.11 -1.97
N LEU A 47 13.23 8.38 -0.90
CA LEU A 47 13.41 9.57 -0.08
C LEU A 47 14.78 9.58 0.60
N LEU A 48 15.16 8.50 1.27
CA LEU A 48 16.46 8.40 1.94
C LEU A 48 17.63 8.55 0.95
N GLY A 49 17.53 7.91 -0.22
CA GLY A 49 18.52 8.04 -1.28
C GLY A 49 18.64 9.48 -1.81
N SER A 50 17.51 10.16 -2.02
CA SER A 50 17.49 11.55 -2.48
C SER A 50 18.09 12.51 -1.46
N VAL A 51 17.78 12.32 -0.17
CA VAL A 51 18.33 13.13 0.93
C VAL A 51 19.83 12.89 1.05
N TRP A 52 20.28 11.64 1.01
CA TRP A 52 21.70 11.30 1.06
C TRP A 52 22.49 11.89 -0.11
N GLY A 53 21.95 11.78 -1.33
CA GLY A 53 22.55 12.39 -2.52
C GLY A 53 22.62 13.92 -2.40
N THR A 54 21.57 14.55 -1.89
CA THR A 54 21.54 16.00 -1.64
C THR A 54 22.60 16.43 -0.63
N VAL A 55 22.76 15.68 0.47
CA VAL A 55 23.81 15.96 1.47
C VAL A 55 25.21 15.81 0.87
N LYS A 56 25.43 14.79 0.02
CA LYS A 56 26.70 14.64 -0.69
C LYS A 56 26.99 15.82 -1.62
N MET A 57 26.00 16.24 -2.42
CA MET A 57 26.11 17.40 -3.30
C MET A 57 26.44 18.68 -2.52
N ALA A 58 25.74 18.93 -1.40
CA ALA A 58 25.99 20.08 -0.54
C ALA A 58 27.40 20.08 0.07
N ARG A 59 27.97 18.89 0.32
CA ARG A 59 29.35 18.72 0.85
C ARG A 59 30.42 18.68 -0.25
N GLY A 60 30.05 18.73 -1.53
CA GLY A 60 30.98 18.56 -2.65
C GLY A 60 31.61 17.16 -2.75
N ILE A 61 30.99 16.15 -2.12
CA ILE A 61 31.46 14.77 -2.14
C ILE A 61 30.87 14.08 -3.37
N LYS A 62 31.74 13.48 -4.19
CA LYS A 62 31.33 12.72 -5.38
C LYS A 62 30.65 11.39 -5.03
#